data_AF-A0A8T1UCR7-F1
#
_entry.id   AF-A0A8T1UCR7-F1
#
_cell.length_a   1.000
_cell.length_b   1.000
_cell.length_c   1.000
_cell.angle_alpha   90.00
_cell.angle_beta   90.00
_cell.angle_gamma   90.00
#
_symmetry.space_group_name_H-M   'P 1'
#
loop_
_entity.id
_entity.type
_entity.pdbx_description
1 polymer ?
#
loop_
_entity_poly.entity_id
_entity_poly.type
_entity_poly.pdbx_seq_one_letter_code
_entity_poly.pdbx_strand_id
1 'polypeptide(L)'
;MSDTEAITPFRTTIHWKGFQLTKCHASNRKTTYRCSLYRRGCKAKLDVMTDGRVNEIRFPHSCNGKIIVISSDDEGGGQSSGVDV
;
A
#
# COMPACT_ATOMS: atom_id res chain seq x y z
N MET A 1 -9.22 14.22 27.53
CA MET A 1 -8.46 13.34 26.62
C MET A 1 -8.63 13.96 25.25
N SER A 2 -7.56 14.52 24.69
CA SER A 2 -7.64 15.38 23.50
C SER A 2 -7.85 14.55 22.24
N ASP A 3 -8.85 14.91 21.43
CA ASP A 3 -9.21 14.27 20.14
C ASP A 3 -8.06 14.22 19.11
N THR A 4 -6.91 14.82 19.42
CA THR A 4 -5.68 14.75 18.65
C THR A 4 -5.02 13.36 18.62
N GLU A 5 -5.33 12.47 19.58
CA GLU A 5 -4.83 11.07 19.54
C GLU A 5 -5.56 10.20 18.50
N ALA A 6 -6.73 10.62 18.03
CA ALA A 6 -7.51 9.93 17.00
C ALA A 6 -7.18 10.37 15.56
N ILE A 7 -6.21 11.28 15.38
CA ILE A 7 -5.67 11.58 14.05
C ILE A 7 -4.70 10.45 13.70
N THR A 8 -5.21 9.26 13.38
CA THR A 8 -4.46 8.34 12.53
C THR A 8 -4.31 9.04 11.18
N PRO A 9 -3.11 9.51 10.77
CA PRO A 9 -2.96 9.99 9.42
C PRO A 9 -3.29 8.79 8.53
N PHE A 10 -4.39 8.88 7.76
CA PHE A 10 -4.78 7.87 6.78
C PHE A 10 -3.69 7.80 5.72
N ARG A 11 -2.60 7.12 6.06
CA ARG A 11 -1.39 7.03 5.27
C ARG A 11 -1.69 5.97 4.24
N THR A 12 -2.33 6.37 3.13
CA THR A 12 -2.70 5.46 2.06
C THR A 12 -1.43 4.75 1.57
N THR A 13 -1.36 3.45 1.81
CA THR A 13 -0.28 2.58 1.33
C THR A 13 -0.81 1.71 0.20
N ILE A 14 0.07 1.41 -0.75
CA ILE A 14 -0.20 0.49 -1.85
C ILE A 14 0.93 -0.53 -1.93
N HIS A 15 0.63 -1.67 -2.54
CA HIS A 15 1.63 -2.66 -2.90
C HIS A 15 1.82 -2.65 -4.42
N TRP A 16 3.06 -2.55 -4.88
CA TRP A 16 3.40 -2.57 -6.30
C TRP A 16 4.66 -3.40 -6.52
N LYS A 17 4.54 -4.46 -7.33
CA LYS A 17 5.65 -5.40 -7.61
C LYS A 17 6.35 -5.90 -6.33
N GLY A 18 5.57 -6.20 -5.29
CA GLY A 18 6.07 -6.64 -4.00
C GLY A 18 6.49 -5.53 -3.03
N PHE A 19 6.72 -4.30 -3.48
CA PHE A 19 7.14 -3.22 -2.59
C PHE A 19 5.95 -2.48 -1.98
N GLN A 20 6.04 -2.13 -0.70
CA GLN A 20 5.11 -1.20 -0.07
C GLN A 20 5.50 0.25 -0.41
N LEU A 21 4.55 1.00 -0.96
CA LEU A 21 4.67 2.43 -1.20
C LEU A 21 3.62 3.19 -0.39
N THR A 22 3.93 4.44 -0.09
CA THR A 22 3.08 5.33 0.69
C THR A 22 2.79 6.59 -0.11
N LYS A 23 1.52 7.02 -0.10
CA LYS A 23 1.08 8.26 -0.73
C LYS A 23 1.89 9.44 -0.17
N CYS A 24 2.41 10.27 -1.06
CA CYS A 24 3.14 11.48 -0.67
C CYS A 24 2.58 12.76 -1.30
N HIS A 25 1.87 12.66 -2.42
CA HIS A 25 1.24 13.80 -3.08
C HIS A 25 0.04 13.32 -3.89
N ALA A 26 -1.00 14.14 -3.99
CA ALA A 26 -2.12 13.91 -4.91
C ALA A 26 -2.52 15.22 -5.57
N SER A 27 -2.93 15.12 -6.83
CA SER A 27 -3.47 16.21 -7.64
C SER A 27 -4.59 15.67 -8.52
N ASN A 28 -5.33 16.56 -9.19
CA ASN A 28 -6.41 16.18 -10.10
C ASN A 28 -5.94 15.35 -11.32
N ARG A 29 -4.63 15.23 -11.55
CA ARG A 29 -4.06 14.47 -12.69
C ARG A 29 -3.38 13.17 -12.28
N LYS A 30 -2.90 13.09 -11.03
CA LYS A 30 -2.11 11.95 -10.55
C LYS A 30 -2.00 11.88 -9.04
N THR A 31 -1.81 10.67 -8.56
CA THR A 31 -1.38 10.38 -7.20
C THR A 31 0.04 9.82 -7.21
N THR A 32 0.94 10.45 -6.45
CA THR A 32 2.32 10.02 -6.30
C THR A 32 2.50 9.23 -5.01
N TYR A 33 3.07 8.04 -5.14
CA TYR A 33 3.50 7.18 -4.06
C TYR A 33 5.03 7.11 -4.05
N ARG A 34 5.61 6.94 -2.86
CA ARG A 34 7.05 6.71 -2.68
C ARG A 34 7.29 5.44 -1.89
N CYS A 35 8.43 4.78 -2.09
CA CYS A 35 8.81 3.64 -1.27
C CYS A 35 8.66 3.96 0.24
N SER A 36 8.14 3.01 1.02
CA SER A 36 8.04 3.15 2.48
C SER A 36 9.40 3.43 3.13
N LEU A 37 10.48 2.88 2.56
CA LEU A 37 11.87 3.08 2.98
C LEU A 37 12.53 4.33 2.37
N TYR A 38 11.75 5.31 1.87
CA TYR A 38 12.29 6.49 1.19
C TYR A 38 13.22 7.36 2.03
N ARG A 39 12.93 7.44 3.33
CA ARG A 39 13.75 8.13 4.32
C ARG A 39 15.04 7.37 4.66
N ARG A 40 15.10 6.07 4.35
CA ARG A 40 16.26 5.19 4.58
C ARG A 40 17.17 5.01 3.36
N GLY A 41 16.87 5.70 2.25
CA GLY A 41 17.74 5.75 1.07
C GLY A 41 17.05 5.42 -0.26
N CYS A 42 15.97 4.62 -0.25
CA CYS A 42 15.31 4.22 -1.50
C CYS A 42 14.57 5.39 -2.16
N LYS A 43 14.92 5.77 -3.39
CA LYS A 43 14.27 6.93 -4.06
C LYS A 43 13.19 6.56 -5.06
N ALA A 44 12.77 5.29 -5.10
CA ALA A 44 11.69 4.82 -5.97
C ALA A 44 10.36 5.51 -5.66
N LYS A 45 9.65 5.89 -6.73
CA LYS A 45 8.34 6.56 -6.70
C LYS A 45 7.46 6.04 -7.83
N LEU A 46 6.16 5.98 -7.57
CA LEU A 46 5.15 5.55 -8.52
C LEU A 46 4.13 6.67 -8.71
N ASP A 47 3.94 7.12 -9.94
CA ASP A 47 2.86 8.03 -10.30
C ASP A 47 1.71 7.21 -10.88
N VAL A 48 0.55 7.24 -10.22
CA VAL A 48 -0.71 6.67 -10.72
C VAL A 48 -1.53 7.81 -11.30
N MET A 49 -1.72 7.80 -12.61
CA MET A 49 -2.50 8.78 -13.35
C MET A 49 -4.00 8.50 -13.21
N THR A 50 -4.84 9.52 -13.41
CA THR A 50 -6.31 9.36 -13.33
C THR A 50 -6.89 8.51 -14.47
N ASP A 51 -6.17 8.36 -15.57
CA ASP A 51 -6.53 7.50 -16.71
C ASP A 51 -6.09 6.03 -16.51
N GLY A 52 -5.59 5.68 -15.32
CA GLY A 52 -5.13 4.34 -14.98
C GLY A 52 -3.69 4.03 -15.39
N ARG A 53 -2.99 4.94 -16.09
CA ARG A 53 -1.57 4.73 -16.41
C ARG A 53 -0.71 4.82 -15.16
N VAL A 54 0.36 4.02 -15.15
CA VAL A 54 1.32 3.96 -14.04
C VAL A 54 2.71 4.29 -14.56
N ASN A 55 3.36 5.28 -13.97
CA ASN A 55 4.72 5.70 -14.31
C ASN A 55 5.68 5.38 -13.18
N GLU A 56 6.65 4.52 -13.46
CA GLU A 56 7.73 4.14 -12.55
C GLU A 56 8.87 5.16 -12.60
N ILE A 57 9.23 5.74 -11.45
CA ILE A 57 10.26 6.77 -11.34
C ILE A 57 11.35 6.29 -10.38
N ARG A 58 12.61 6.30 -10.85
CA ARG A 58 13.79 5.85 -10.08
C ARG A 58 13.69 4.39 -9.61
N PHE A 59 13.28 3.53 -10.53
CA PHE A 59 13.35 2.08 -10.42
C PHE A 59 14.65 1.55 -11.05
N PRO A 60 15.13 0.35 -10.64
CA PRO A 60 14.58 -0.53 -9.60
C PRO A 60 14.74 0.05 -8.18
N HIS A 61 14.00 -0.52 -7.22
CA HIS A 61 14.18 -0.16 -5.81
C HIS A 61 15.61 -0.50 -5.35
N SER A 62 16.28 0.45 -4.71
CA SER A 62 17.59 0.19 -4.06
C SER A 62 17.47 -0.43 -2.67
N CYS A 63 16.26 -0.58 -2.14
CA CYS A 63 16.04 -1.30 -0.89
C CYS A 63 15.74 -2.78 -1.17
N ASN A 64 16.28 -3.67 -0.34
CA ASN A 64 15.80 -5.06 -0.19
C ASN A 64 14.45 -5.10 0.57
N GLY A 65 13.52 -4.20 0.24
CA GLY A 65 12.22 -4.11 0.90
C GLY A 65 11.50 -5.46 0.86
N LYS A 66 10.85 -5.83 1.98
CA LYS A 66 10.07 -7.06 2.07
C LYS A 66 9.01 -7.07 0.96
N ILE A 67 9.07 -8.10 0.11
CA ILE A 67 7.98 -8.49 -0.78
C ILE A 67 6.84 -8.96 0.13
N ILE A 68 5.82 -8.12 0.33
CA ILE A 68 4.60 -8.59 1.00
C ILE A 68 3.77 -9.26 -0.09
N VAL A 69 3.88 -10.58 -0.18
CA VAL A 69 2.95 -11.40 -0.95
C VAL A 69 1.63 -11.33 -0.19
N ILE A 70 0.64 -10.65 -0.75
CA ILE A 70 -0.72 -10.74 -0.25
C ILE A 70 -1.24 -12.09 -0.77
N SER A 71 -1.05 -13.15 0.01
CA SER A 71 -1.68 -14.44 -0.29
C SER A 71 -3.19 -14.26 -0.13
N SER A 72 -3.94 -14.46 -1.21
CA SER A 72 -5.39 -14.42 -1.20
C SER A 72 -5.95 -15.73 -0.64
N ASP A 73 -5.67 -16.03 0.62
CA ASP A 73 -6.23 -17.19 1.33
C ASP A 73 -7.30 -16.70 2.31
N ASP A 74 -8.39 -16.13 1.79
CA ASP A 74 -9.64 -15.94 2.55
C ASP A 74 -10.73 -16.81 1.89
N GLU A 75 -10.50 -18.12 1.93
CA GLU A 75 -11.58 -19.10 1.81
C GLU A 75 -12.35 -19.03 3.13
N GLY A 76 -13.35 -18.15 3.18
CA GLY A 76 -14.37 -18.12 4.22
C GLY A 76 -15.17 -19.42 4.22
N GLY A 77 -14.59 -20.47 4.80
CA GLY A 77 -15.25 -21.74 5.07
C GLY A 77 -16.33 -21.53 6.13
N GLY A 78 -17.56 -21.36 5.68
CA GLY A 78 -18.75 -21.46 6.52
C GLY A 78 -18.85 -22.86 7.12
N GLN A 79 -18.42 -23.02 8.36
CA GLN A 79 -18.78 -24.17 9.19
C GLN A 79 -20.20 -23.93 9.75
N SER A 80 -21.21 -24.50 9.11
CA SER A 80 -22.49 -24.79 9.74
C SER A 80 -22.56 -26.30 9.99
N SER A 81 -22.03 -26.75 11.11
CA SER A 81 -22.36 -28.07 11.67
C SER A 81 -23.67 -27.94 12.42
N GLY A 82 -24.68 -28.69 11.99
CA GLY A 82 -25.92 -28.88 12.73
C GLY A 82 -25.85 -30.04 13.73
N VAL A 83 -26.93 -30.13 14.54
CA VAL A 83 -27.34 -31.18 15.50
C VAL A 83 -26.65 -31.02 16.88
N ASP A 84 -27.36 -30.88 18.02
CA ASP A 84 -28.44 -31.71 18.59
C ASP A 84 -29.45 -30.93 19.49
N VAL A 85 -30.75 -31.30 19.42
CA VAL A 85 -31.61 -31.65 20.58
C VAL A 85 -32.81 -32.47 20.12
#